data_AF-X1RIZ6-F1
#
_entry.id   AF-X1RIZ6-F1
#
_cell.length_a   1.000
_cell.length_b   1.000
_cell.length_c   1.000
_cell.angle_alpha   90.00
_cell.angle_beta   90.00
_cell.angle_gamma   90.00
#
_symmetry.space_group_name_H-M   'P 1'
#
loop_
_entity.id
_entity.type
_entity.pdbx_description
1 polymer ?
#
loop_
_entity_poly.entity_id
_entity_poly.type
_entity_poly.pdbx_seq_one_letter_code
_entity_poly.pdbx_strand_id
1 'polypeptide(L)'
;ASAGRITAVIPYYAYGRTDKKDQPRVPITARLIADLITTAGANRLLTVDLHTPQIQGFFTIPIDELTAFSILSQYFKKKALNNLVVVATDIGISKRARDVAANLGSPLAIIEKRRLGNTDATETLNIIGEAQGMCALT
;
A
#
# COMPACT_ATOMS: atom_id res chain seq x y z
N ALA A 1 -30.98 -0.46 18.05
CA ALA A 1 -30.65 0.64 17.13
C ALA A 1 -30.87 1.95 17.88
N SER A 2 -29.80 2.73 18.11
CA SER A 2 -29.70 4.08 18.75
C SER A 2 -28.26 4.26 19.29
N ALA A 3 -27.27 3.91 18.47
CA ALA A 3 -25.88 3.96 18.90
C ALA A 3 -25.42 5.43 19.03
N GLY A 4 -24.75 5.78 20.13
CA GLY A 4 -24.19 7.13 20.31
C GLY A 4 -23.00 7.43 19.37
N ARG A 5 -22.31 6.38 18.89
CA ARG A 5 -21.24 6.49 17.89
C ARG A 5 -21.04 5.15 17.17
N ILE A 6 -20.80 5.21 15.87
CA ILE A 6 -20.48 4.07 15.00
C ILE A 6 -19.08 4.28 14.43
N THR A 7 -18.18 3.31 14.64
CA THR A 7 -16.88 3.27 13.98
C THR A 7 -16.87 2.12 12.98
N ALA A 8 -16.66 2.44 11.71
CA ALA A 8 -16.45 1.45 10.67
C ALA A 8 -15.01 0.93 10.78
N VAL A 9 -14.84 -0.33 11.19
CA VAL A 9 -13.54 -1.00 11.21
C VAL A 9 -13.40 -1.78 9.91
N ILE A 10 -12.55 -1.28 9.01
CA ILE A 10 -12.31 -1.85 7.69
C ILE A 10 -10.81 -2.13 7.55
N PRO A 11 -10.32 -3.31 7.96
CA PRO A 11 -8.89 -3.62 7.95
C PRO A 11 -8.26 -3.47 6.56
N TYR A 12 -8.99 -3.81 5.50
CA TYR A 12 -8.54 -3.67 4.13
C TYR A 12 -9.53 -2.86 3.31
N TYR A 13 -9.14 -1.63 2.94
CA TYR A 13 -9.94 -0.76 2.09
C TYR A 13 -9.80 -1.15 0.61
N ALA A 14 -10.56 -2.16 0.19
CA ALA A 14 -10.40 -2.84 -1.10
C ALA A 14 -10.40 -1.91 -2.33
N TYR A 15 -11.22 -0.85 -2.32
CA TYR A 15 -11.30 0.11 -3.42
C TYR A 15 -10.20 1.18 -3.40
N GLY A 16 -9.22 1.10 -2.49
CA GLY A 16 -8.14 2.08 -2.37
C GLY A 16 -7.28 2.24 -3.62
N ARG A 17 -7.27 1.27 -4.56
CA ARG A 17 -6.54 1.37 -5.84
C ARG A 17 -7.25 2.22 -6.90
N THR A 18 -8.52 2.56 -6.66
CA THR A 18 -9.34 3.40 -7.54
C THR A 18 -9.49 4.80 -6.92
N ASP A 19 -8.35 5.40 -6.61
CA ASP A 19 -8.16 6.66 -5.89
C ASP A 19 -7.96 7.88 -6.81
N LYS A 20 -7.80 7.67 -8.11
CA LYS A 20 -7.59 8.73 -9.10
C LYS A 20 -8.27 8.41 -10.41
N LYS A 21 -8.50 9.46 -11.19
CA LYS A 21 -8.97 9.36 -12.56
C LYS A 21 -7.76 9.31 -13.49
N ASP A 22 -7.26 8.12 -13.75
CA ASP A 22 -6.11 7.85 -14.63
C ASP A 22 -6.51 7.79 -16.12
N GLN A 23 -7.80 7.63 -16.42
CA GLN A 23 -8.36 7.66 -17.77
C GLN A 23 -9.63 8.53 -17.85
N PRO A 24 -10.01 9.01 -19.05
CA PRO A 24 -11.29 9.67 -19.22
C PRO A 24 -12.46 8.75 -18.84
N ARG A 25 -13.46 9.29 -18.14
CA ARG A 25 -14.74 8.62 -17.81
C ARG A 25 -14.63 7.40 -16.87
N VAL A 26 -13.54 7.26 -16.11
CA VAL A 26 -13.46 6.27 -15.00
C VAL A 26 -13.87 6.91 -13.65
N PRO A 27 -14.47 6.14 -12.74
CA PRO A 27 -14.84 6.62 -11.41
C PRO A 27 -13.64 6.68 -10.45
N ILE A 28 -13.75 7.51 -9.42
CA ILE A 28 -12.89 7.45 -8.23
C ILE A 28 -13.65 6.65 -7.15
N THR A 29 -13.70 5.33 -7.31
CA THR A 29 -14.55 4.47 -6.45
C THR A 29 -14.12 4.52 -4.98
N ALA A 30 -12.83 4.76 -4.69
CA ALA A 30 -12.36 5.00 -3.32
C ALA A 30 -13.09 6.17 -2.63
N ARG A 31 -13.41 7.25 -3.37
CA ARG A 31 -14.17 8.39 -2.87
C ARG A 31 -15.65 8.06 -2.73
N LEU A 32 -16.23 7.37 -3.71
CA LEU A 32 -17.63 6.93 -3.64
C LEU A 32 -17.90 6.08 -2.41
N ILE A 33 -17.04 5.09 -2.12
CA ILE A 33 -17.18 4.23 -0.93
C ILE A 33 -17.05 5.04 0.36
N ALA A 34 -16.17 6.03 0.41
CA ALA A 34 -16.05 6.93 1.56
C ALA A 34 -17.34 7.73 1.81
N ASP A 35 -17.95 8.25 0.75
CA ASP A 35 -19.23 8.95 0.81
C ASP A 35 -20.36 8.03 1.27
N LEU A 36 -20.41 6.79 0.77
CA LEU A 36 -21.42 5.80 1.17
C LEU A 36 -21.28 5.39 2.64
N ILE A 37 -20.06 5.13 3.11
CA ILE A 37 -19.79 4.81 4.53
C ILE A 37 -20.23 5.96 5.44
N THR A 38 -19.90 7.20 5.06
CA THR A 38 -20.28 8.39 5.82
C THR A 38 -21.80 8.57 5.81
N THR A 39 -22.45 8.44 4.65
CA THR A 39 -23.90 8.57 4.47
C THR A 39 -24.68 7.50 5.24
N ALA A 40 -24.14 6.28 5.32
CA ALA A 40 -24.71 5.20 6.11
C ALA A 40 -24.67 5.47 7.64
N GLY A 41 -23.96 6.52 8.07
CA GLY A 41 -23.94 6.98 9.46
C GLY A 41 -22.69 6.62 10.25
N ALA A 42 -21.61 6.19 9.59
CA ALA A 42 -20.33 6.01 10.28
C ALA A 42 -19.80 7.36 10.77
N ASN A 43 -19.36 7.42 12.03
CA ASN A 43 -18.76 8.62 12.62
C ASN A 43 -17.24 8.62 12.56
N ARG A 44 -16.63 7.47 12.27
CA ARG A 44 -15.17 7.28 12.18
C ARG A 44 -14.85 6.05 11.35
N LEU A 45 -13.70 6.06 10.68
CA LEU A 45 -13.09 4.89 10.05
C LEU A 45 -11.84 4.45 10.81
N LEU A 46 -11.63 3.15 10.95
CA LEU A 46 -10.35 2.54 11.36
C LEU A 46 -9.91 1.56 10.27
N THR A 47 -8.70 1.72 9.75
CA THR A 47 -8.17 0.89 8.64
C THR A 47 -6.67 0.62 8.79
N VAL A 48 -6.09 -0.21 7.92
CA VAL A 48 -4.66 -0.56 7.93
C VAL A 48 -4.06 -0.33 6.54
N ASP A 49 -2.93 0.40 6.49
CA ASP A 49 -2.09 0.65 5.31
C ASP A 49 -2.89 0.92 4.02
N LEU A 50 -3.50 2.12 3.93
CA LEU A 50 -4.22 2.55 2.74
C LEU A 50 -3.33 2.47 1.50
N HIS A 51 -3.93 2.20 0.34
CA HIS A 51 -3.18 2.12 -0.91
C HIS A 51 -2.38 3.41 -1.18
N THR A 52 -3.00 4.55 -0.90
CA THR A 52 -2.35 5.87 -0.92
C THR A 52 -2.82 6.69 0.28
N PRO A 53 -1.96 7.49 0.93
CA PRO A 53 -2.34 8.27 2.11
C PRO A 53 -3.40 9.36 1.82
N GLN A 54 -3.51 9.81 0.56
CA GLN A 54 -4.49 10.83 0.16
C GLN A 54 -5.95 10.36 0.31
N ILE A 55 -6.20 9.05 0.38
CA ILE A 55 -7.55 8.50 0.64
C ILE A 55 -8.10 9.03 1.97
N GLN A 56 -7.25 9.40 2.93
CA GLN A 56 -7.72 10.03 4.16
C GLN A 56 -8.52 11.32 3.89
N GLY A 57 -8.12 12.09 2.87
CA GLY A 57 -8.83 13.28 2.43
C GLY A 57 -10.16 13.00 1.71
N PHE A 58 -10.49 11.74 1.42
CA PHE A 58 -11.79 11.37 0.87
C PHE A 58 -12.87 11.23 1.95
N PHE A 59 -12.55 11.28 3.24
CA PHE A 59 -13.56 11.21 4.28
C PHE A 59 -13.74 12.58 4.93
N THR A 60 -14.99 12.93 5.21
CA THR A 60 -15.34 14.10 6.03
C THR A 60 -15.37 13.76 7.52
N ILE A 61 -15.33 12.47 7.86
CA ILE A 61 -15.23 11.94 9.21
C ILE A 61 -13.77 11.59 9.56
N PRO A 62 -13.39 11.58 10.86
CA PRO A 62 -12.05 11.18 11.27
C PRO A 62 -11.70 9.76 10.79
N ILE A 63 -10.45 9.57 10.37
CA ILE A 63 -9.87 8.27 10.07
C ILE A 63 -8.66 8.02 10.95
N ASP A 64 -8.60 6.82 11.51
CA ASP A 64 -7.41 6.26 12.10
C ASP A 64 -6.82 5.24 11.09
N GLU A 65 -5.71 5.60 10.42
CA GLU A 65 -4.94 4.67 9.58
C GLU A 65 -3.82 4.06 10.41
N LEU A 66 -3.90 2.75 10.67
CA LEU A 66 -2.84 1.98 11.31
C LEU A 66 -1.83 1.51 10.27
N THR A 67 -0.61 1.22 10.71
CA THR A 67 0.41 0.60 9.84
C THR A 67 0.82 -0.77 10.36
N ALA A 68 0.93 -1.74 9.45
CA ALA A 68 1.48 -3.06 9.74
C ALA A 68 3.02 -3.06 9.70
N PHE A 69 3.65 -1.95 9.28
CA PHE A 69 5.10 -1.83 9.10
C PHE A 69 5.90 -2.36 10.29
N SER A 70 5.62 -1.89 11.51
CA SER A 70 6.38 -2.28 12.70
C SER A 70 6.28 -3.79 13.00
N ILE A 71 5.10 -4.39 12.82
CA ILE A 71 4.89 -5.83 13.08
C ILE A 71 5.64 -6.66 12.02
N LEU A 72 5.53 -6.28 10.75
CA LEU A 72 6.20 -6.97 9.65
C LEU A 72 7.73 -6.83 9.75
N SER A 73 8.24 -5.63 10.02
CA SER A 73 9.68 -5.43 10.20
C SER A 73 10.24 -6.23 11.38
N GLN A 74 9.53 -6.27 12.52
CA GLN A 74 9.92 -7.10 13.66
C GLN A 74 9.92 -8.59 13.32
N TYR A 75 8.92 -9.05 12.57
CA TYR A 75 8.85 -10.43 12.11
C TYR A 75 10.08 -10.82 11.26
N PHE A 76 10.47 -9.98 10.29
CA PHE A 76 11.64 -10.25 9.46
C PHE A 76 12.97 -10.11 10.21
N LYS A 77 13.08 -9.16 11.15
CA LYS A 77 14.23 -9.09 12.07
C LYS A 77 14.42 -10.38 12.86
N LYS A 78 13.33 -10.91 13.42
CA LYS A 78 13.35 -12.15 14.22
C LYS A 78 13.74 -13.39 13.40
N LYS A 79 13.52 -13.38 12.08
CA LYS A 79 13.95 -14.47 11.20
C LYS A 79 15.46 -14.53 10.99
N ALA A 80 16.22 -13.49 11.34
CA ALA A 80 17.67 -13.43 11.19
C ALA A 80 18.15 -13.94 9.82
N LEU A 81 17.51 -13.44 8.75
CA LEU A 81 17.83 -13.85 7.38
C LEU A 81 19.23 -13.36 7.00
N ASN A 82 20.05 -14.26 6.49
CA ASN A 82 21.38 -13.93 5.97
C ASN A 82 21.29 -13.44 4.52
N ASN A 83 22.21 -12.53 4.14
CA ASN A 83 22.31 -12.00 2.79
C ASN A 83 20.99 -11.42 2.25
N LEU A 84 20.26 -10.67 3.09
CA LEU A 84 18.95 -10.11 2.78
C LEU A 84 19.05 -8.90 1.84
N VAL A 85 18.17 -8.84 0.84
CA VAL A 85 17.92 -7.64 0.02
C VAL A 85 16.42 -7.37 0.00
N VAL A 86 16.03 -6.11 0.19
CA VAL A 86 14.63 -5.70 0.03
C VAL A 86 14.43 -5.26 -1.40
N VAL A 87 13.39 -5.76 -2.06
CA VAL A 87 13.18 -5.59 -3.49
C VAL A 87 11.86 -4.88 -3.76
N ALA A 88 11.91 -3.65 -4.27
CA ALA A 88 10.72 -2.96 -4.75
C ALA A 88 10.33 -3.50 -6.14
N THR A 89 9.21 -4.21 -6.24
CA THR A 89 8.76 -4.85 -7.50
C THR A 89 8.29 -3.88 -8.58
N ASP A 90 8.12 -2.61 -8.22
CA ASP A 90 7.83 -1.49 -9.10
C ASP A 90 8.21 -0.16 -8.40
N ILE A 91 8.13 0.94 -9.15
CA ILE A 91 8.45 2.27 -8.64
C ILE A 91 7.47 2.75 -7.57
N GLY A 92 6.20 2.33 -7.64
CA GLY A 92 5.13 2.78 -6.75
C GLY A 92 5.36 2.37 -5.30
N ILE A 93 5.92 1.17 -5.07
CA ILE A 93 6.22 0.67 -3.72
C ILE A 93 7.63 1.04 -3.23
N SER A 94 8.46 1.65 -4.08
CA SER A 94 9.88 1.93 -3.79
C SER A 94 10.12 2.69 -2.48
N LYS A 95 9.23 3.62 -2.12
CA LYS A 95 9.30 4.34 -0.84
C LYS A 95 9.14 3.38 0.36
N ARG A 96 8.09 2.55 0.35
CA ARG A 96 7.85 1.56 1.42
C ARG A 96 8.98 0.55 1.51
N ALA A 97 9.44 0.05 0.36
CA ALA A 97 10.58 -0.87 0.30
C ALA A 97 11.85 -0.25 0.88
N ARG A 98 12.12 1.03 0.61
CA ARG A 98 13.26 1.76 1.21
C ARG A 98 13.15 1.84 2.73
N ASP A 99 11.96 2.15 3.26
CA ASP A 99 11.73 2.23 4.70
C ASP A 99 11.95 0.86 5.37
N VAL A 100 11.49 -0.22 4.73
CA VAL A 100 11.74 -1.60 5.21
C VAL A 100 13.23 -1.93 5.15
N ALA A 101 13.91 -1.64 4.04
CA ALA A 101 15.35 -1.86 3.86
C ALA A 101 16.17 -1.16 4.94
N ALA A 102 15.87 0.12 5.20
CA ALA A 102 16.50 0.91 6.25
C ALA A 102 16.22 0.33 7.64
N ASN A 103 14.99 -0.11 7.92
CA ASN A 103 14.65 -0.72 9.21
C ASN A 103 15.38 -2.05 9.44
N LEU A 104 15.54 -2.86 8.38
CA LEU A 104 16.20 -4.17 8.41
C LEU A 104 17.73 -4.08 8.24
N GLY A 105 18.29 -2.90 7.97
CA GLY A 105 19.73 -2.73 7.71
C GLY A 105 20.19 -3.48 6.46
N SER A 106 19.33 -3.57 5.44
CA SER A 106 19.57 -4.34 4.21
C SER A 106 19.62 -3.43 2.98
N PRO A 107 20.33 -3.82 1.90
CA PRO A 107 20.28 -3.11 0.64
C PRO A 107 18.88 -3.13 0.01
N LEU A 108 18.63 -2.14 -0.84
CA LEU A 108 17.42 -2.01 -1.66
C LEU A 108 17.75 -2.32 -3.12
N ALA A 109 16.97 -3.18 -3.74
CA ALA A 109 16.90 -3.33 -5.18
C ALA A 109 15.53 -2.84 -5.69
N ILE A 110 15.48 -2.28 -6.90
CA ILE A 110 14.24 -1.80 -7.52
C ILE A 110 14.14 -2.41 -8.92
N ILE A 111 12.99 -3.00 -9.21
CA ILE A 111 12.72 -3.57 -10.53
C ILE A 111 11.96 -2.53 -11.39
N GLU A 112 12.58 -2.03 -12.48
CA GLU A 112 11.99 -1.03 -13.40
C GLU A 112 11.08 -1.69 -14.43
N LYS A 113 9.77 -1.74 -14.16
CA LYS A 113 8.76 -2.32 -15.08
C LYS A 113 8.29 -1.29 -16.07
N ARG A 114 8.45 -1.58 -17.37
CA ARG A 114 7.76 -0.86 -18.45
C ARG A 114 6.60 -1.71 -18.95
N ARG A 115 5.40 -1.12 -18.95
CA ARG A 115 4.22 -1.71 -19.60
C ARG A 115 4.09 -1.12 -21.00
N LEU A 116 4.12 -1.97 -22.02
CA LEU A 116 3.84 -1.59 -23.40
C LEU A 116 2.33 -1.75 -23.63
N GLY A 117 1.58 -0.65 -23.46
CA GLY A 117 0.13 -0.62 -23.73
C GLY A 117 -0.76 -1.35 -22.71
N ASN A 118 -1.95 -1.79 -23.16
CA ASN A 118 -2.98 -2.48 -22.36
C ASN A 118 -2.91 -4.01 -22.45
N THR A 119 -1.90 -4.56 -23.13
CA THR A 119 -1.66 -6.01 -23.20
C THR A 119 -0.91 -6.48 -21.95
N ASP A 120 -1.26 -7.66 -21.43
CA ASP A 120 -0.58 -8.32 -20.29
C ASP A 120 0.90 -8.70 -20.56
N ALA A 121 1.46 -8.29 -21.70
CA ALA A 121 2.87 -8.44 -22.01
C ALA A 121 3.70 -7.38 -21.26
N THR A 122 4.15 -7.74 -20.06
CA THR A 122 5.21 -7.01 -19.37
C THR A 122 6.56 -7.47 -19.88
N GLU A 123 7.22 -6.66 -20.71
CA GLU A 123 8.67 -6.83 -20.90
C GLU A 123 9.37 -6.56 -19.57
N THR A 124 10.23 -7.49 -19.19
CA THR A 124 10.98 -7.51 -17.93
C THR A 124 12.44 -7.25 -18.28
N LEU A 125 13.26 -6.42 -17.62
CA LEU A 125 13.12 -5.51 -16.49
C LEU A 125 14.56 -5.10 -16.14
N ASN A 126 14.89 -3.81 -16.11
CA ASN A 126 16.17 -3.43 -15.49
C ASN A 126 16.03 -3.57 -13.97
N ILE A 127 17.04 -4.15 -13.34
CA ILE A 127 17.19 -4.14 -11.88
C ILE A 127 18.18 -3.05 -11.53
N ILE A 128 17.74 -2.13 -10.66
CA ILE A 128 18.61 -1.12 -10.05
C ILE A 128 19.00 -1.64 -8.67
N GLY A 129 20.29 -1.89 -8.46
CA GLY A 129 20.83 -2.52 -7.26
C GLY A 129 21.25 -3.97 -7.50
N GLU A 130 21.92 -4.57 -6.51
CA GLU A 130 22.40 -5.95 -6.56
C GLU A 130 21.46 -6.86 -5.75
N ALA A 131 21.08 -8.00 -6.33
CA ALA A 131 20.21 -8.98 -5.70
C ALA A 131 20.61 -10.42 -6.03
N GLN A 132 21.63 -10.62 -6.87
CA GLN A 132 22.05 -11.94 -7.30
C GLN A 132 22.61 -12.73 -6.11
N GLY A 133 22.09 -13.94 -5.90
CA GLY A 133 22.52 -14.81 -4.78
C GLY A 133 22.06 -14.34 -3.39
N MET A 134 21.21 -13.32 -3.32
CA MET A 134 20.67 -12.77 -2.07
C MET A 134 19.29 -13.35 -1.75
N CYS A 135 18.92 -13.35 -0.47
CA CYS A 135 17.56 -13.64 -0.02
C CYS A 135 16.68 -12.42 -0.32
N ALA A 136 15.81 -12.52 -1.32
CA ALA A 136 14.95 -11.42 -1.73
C ALA A 136 13.70 -11.32 -0.84
N LEU A 137 13.48 -10.15 -0.25
CA LEU A 137 12.23 -9.75 0.39
C LEU A 137 11.52 -8.74 -0.51
N THR A 138 10.52 -9.21 -1.26
CA THR A 138 9.71 -8.40 -2.19
C THR A 138 8.47 -7.83 -1.53
#